data_AF-A0AAD9LF73-F1
#
_entry.id   AF-A0AAD9LF73-F1
#
_cell.length_a   1.000
_cell.length_b   1.000
_cell.length_c   1.000
_cell.angle_alpha   90.00
_cell.angle_beta   90.00
_cell.angle_gamma   90.00
#
_symmetry.space_group_name_H-M   'P 1'
#
loop_
_entity.id
_entity.type
_entity.pdbx_description
1 polymer ?
#
loop_
_entity_poly.entity_id
_entity_poly.type
_entity_poly.pdbx_seq_one_letter_code
_entity_poly.pdbx_strand_id
1 'polypeptide(L)' 'MNNVISDYVPKNVRTLARLGWLGATSLMFLGLLRVNLEGPGITEVVKTVWRESPNKKKLEA' A
#
# COMPACT_ATOMS: atom_id res chain seq x y z
N MET A 1 0.33 -10.28 -9.47
CA MET A 1 -0.09 -11.30 -8.49
C MET A 1 -1.00 -12.40 -9.06
N ASN A 2 -1.96 -12.12 -9.95
CA ASN A 2 -2.83 -13.17 -10.51
C ASN A 2 -2.10 -14.34 -11.18
N ASN A 3 -0.98 -14.07 -11.88
CA ASN A 3 -0.13 -15.12 -12.46
C ASN A 3 0.55 -15.94 -11.37
N VAL A 4 1.12 -15.28 -10.35
CA VAL A 4 1.68 -15.95 -9.16
C VAL A 4 0.66 -16.88 -8.49
N ILE A 5 -0.59 -16.43 -8.32
CA ILE A 5 -1.67 -17.29 -7.79
C ILE A 5 -1.92 -18.46 -8.74
N SER A 6 -1.87 -18.24 -10.05
CA SER A 6 -2.10 -19.29 -11.04
C SER A 6 -0.95 -20.31 -11.11
N ASP A 7 0.26 -19.91 -10.75
CA ASP A 7 1.45 -20.77 -10.76
C ASP A 7 1.55 -21.60 -9.47
N TYR A 8 1.28 -20.98 -8.31
CA TYR A 8 1.58 -21.57 -7.00
C TYR A 8 0.36 -22.01 -6.18
N VAL A 9 -0.86 -21.59 -6.53
CA VAL A 9 -2.07 -21.96 -5.77
C VAL A 9 -2.77 -23.16 -6.44
N PRO A 10 -3.15 -24.21 -5.67
CA PRO A 10 -3.90 -25.35 -6.19
C PRO A 10 -5.24 -24.93 -6.81
N LYS A 11 -5.63 -25.58 -7.92
CA LYS A 11 -6.78 -25.17 -8.76
C LYS A 11 -8.09 -25.02 -7.98
N ASN A 12 -8.34 -25.90 -7.03
CA ASN A 12 -9.56 -25.93 -6.20
C ASN A 12 -9.72 -24.69 -5.30
N VAL A 13 -8.64 -24.00 -4.94
CA VAL A 13 -8.67 -22.84 -4.02
C VAL A 13 -8.26 -21.52 -4.69
N ARG A 14 -7.95 -21.53 -5.99
CA ARG A 14 -7.53 -20.31 -6.74
C ARG A 14 -8.56 -19.19 -6.67
N THR A 15 -9.83 -19.51 -6.82
CA THR A 15 -10.89 -18.49 -6.80
C THR A 15 -10.94 -17.81 -5.44
N LEU A 16 -10.88 -18.58 -4.35
CA LEU A 16 -10.82 -18.03 -3.00
C LEU A 16 -9.57 -17.15 -2.80
N ALA A 17 -8.40 -17.63 -3.24
CA ALA A 17 -7.16 -16.85 -3.16
C ALA A 17 -7.23 -15.53 -3.96
N ARG A 18 -7.83 -15.54 -5.16
CA ARG A 18 -8.03 -14.33 -5.96
C ARG A 18 -9.01 -13.35 -5.31
N LEU A 19 -10.08 -13.84 -4.68
CA LEU A 19 -11.02 -13.00 -3.94
C LEU A 19 -10.35 -12.38 -2.70
N GLY A 20 -9.56 -13.15 -1.95
CA GLY A 20 -8.76 -12.63 -0.85
C GLY A 20 -7.77 -11.58 -1.32
N TRP A 21 -7.09 -11.82 -2.44
CA TRP A 21 -6.16 -10.85 -3.04
C TRP A 21 -6.86 -9.58 -3.52
N LEU A 22 -8.06 -9.70 -4.08
CA LEU A 22 -8.89 -8.55 -4.46
C LEU A 22 -9.22 -7.71 -3.23
N GLY A 23 -9.68 -8.33 -2.14
CA GLY A 23 -9.96 -7.64 -0.88
C GLY A 23 -8.75 -6.90 -0.31
N ALA A 24 -7.58 -7.57 -0.26
CA ALA A 24 -6.33 -6.95 0.18
C ALA A 24 -5.94 -5.75 -0.70
N THR A 25 -6.09 -5.87 -2.03
CA THR A 25 -5.80 -4.79 -2.98
C THR A 25 -6.76 -3.62 -2.79
N SER A 26 -8.05 -3.87 -2.56
CA SER A 26 -9.05 -2.83 -2.30
C SER A 26 -8.76 -2.07 -1.00
N LEU A 27 -8.40 -2.77 0.08
CA LEU A 27 -8.02 -2.14 1.36
C LEU A 27 -6.76 -1.28 1.20
N MET A 28 -5.74 -1.80 0.52
CA MET A 28 -4.53 -1.03 0.20
C MET A 28 -4.88 0.21 -0.62
N PHE A 29 -5.71 0.07 -1.66
CA PHE A 29 -6.13 1.19 -2.50
C PHE A 29 -6.83 2.28 -1.69
N LEU A 30 -7.78 1.93 -0.82
CA LEU A 30 -8.46 2.90 0.03
C LEU A 30 -7.50 3.59 1.01
N GLY A 31 -6.55 2.85 1.59
CA GLY A 31 -5.51 3.43 2.44
C GLY A 31 -4.62 4.42 1.69
N LEU A 32 -4.17 4.06 0.49
CA LEU A 32 -3.39 4.96 -0.37
C LEU A 32 -4.21 6.18 -0.81
N LEU A 33 -5.48 6.00 -1.14
CA LEU A 33 -6.39 7.09 -1.48
C LEU A 33 -6.52 8.08 -0.32
N ARG A 34 -6.74 7.57 0.90
CA ARG A 34 -6.80 8.38 2.12
C ARG A 34 -5.50 9.18 2.33
N VAL A 35 -4.34 8.55 2.17
CA VAL A 35 -3.03 9.22 2.31
C VAL A 35 -2.85 10.36 1.30
N ASN A 36 -3.43 10.24 0.10
CA ASN A 36 -3.36 11.30 -0.92
C ASN A 36 -4.39 12.42 -0.74
N LEU A 37 -5.57 12.12 -0.18
CA LEU A 37 -6.64 13.11 0.01
C LEU A 37 -6.50 13.88 1.33
N GLU A 38 -6.21 13.18 2.42
CA GLU A 38 -6.17 13.74 3.78
C GLU A 38 -4.75 13.87 4.33
N GLY A 39 -3.79 13.14 3.73
CA GLY A 39 -2.41 13.09 4.19
C GLY A 39 -1.47 13.96 3.33
N PRO A 40 -0.16 13.85 3.56
CA PRO A 40 0.85 14.61 2.82
C PRO A 40 1.02 14.12 1.36
N GLY A 41 0.31 13.07 0.95
CA GLY A 41 0.46 12.45 -0.36
C GLY A 41 1.64 11.48 -0.43
N ILE A 42 1.51 10.44 -1.26
CA ILE A 42 2.51 9.36 -1.34
C ILE A 42 3.90 9.92 -1.69
N THR A 43 3.97 10.90 -2.59
CA THR A 43 5.25 11.50 -3.00
C THR A 43 5.97 12.19 -1.84
N GLU A 44 5.27 12.92 -0.98
CA GLU A 44 5.89 13.57 0.19
C GLU A 44 6.29 12.55 1.25
N VAL A 45 5.50 11.49 1.44
CA VAL A 45 5.87 10.38 2.34
C VAL A 45 7.19 9.76 1.88
N VAL A 46 7.33 9.46 0.58
CA VAL A 46 8.59 8.90 0.04
C VAL A 46 9.75 9.89 0.19
N LYS A 47 9.54 11.17 -0.11
CA LYS A 47 10.58 12.21 0.10
C LYS A 47 10.97 12.35 1.56
N THR A 48 10.03 12.18 2.50
CA THR A 48 10.26 12.24 3.95
C THR A 48 11.01 11.03 4.48
N VAL A 49 10.94 9.88 3.79
CA VAL A 49 11.80 8.72 4.11
C VAL A 49 13.21 8.94 3.56
N TRP A 50 13.32 9.53 2.36
CA TRP A 50 14.61 9.76 1.70
C TRP A 50 15.39 10.94 2.28
N ARG A 51 14.69 11.97 2.77
CA ARG A 51 15.24 13.17 3.39
C ARG A 51 14.91 13.14 4.87
N GLU A 52 15.56 13.95 5.68
CA GLU A 52 15.06 14.14 7.05
C GLU A 52 13.70 14.86 7.02
N SER A 53 12.77 14.38 7.83
CA SER A 53 11.43 14.97 7.92
C SER A 53 11.53 16.46 8.28
N PRO A 54 10.82 17.35 7.58
CA PRO A 54 10.74 18.75 8.00
C PRO A 54 10.16 18.93 9.41
N ASN A 55 9.45 17.91 9.94
CA ASN A 55 9.01 17.88 11.34
C ASN A 55 10.13 17.59 12.34
N LYS A 56 11.24 16.94 11.94
CA LYS A 56 12.40 16.72 12.82
C LYS A 56 13.01 18.07 13.23
N LYS A 57 13.14 19.00 12.29
CA LYS A 57 13.66 20.37 12.54
C LYS A 57 12.73 21.24 13.39
N LYS A 58 11.42 20.96 13.44
CA LYS A 58 10.46 21.68 14.30
C LYS A 58 10.46 21.20 15.75
N LEU A 59 10.98 20.00 16.03
CA LEU A 59 11.06 19.41 17.37
C LEU A 59 12.37 19.77 18.10
N GLU A 60 13.39 20.18 17.34
CA GLU A 60 14.72 20.55 17.86
C GLU A 60 14.92 22.08 18.02
N ALA A 61 13.91 22.88 17.67
CA ALA A 61 13.89 24.35 17.78
C ALA A 61 12.92 24.80 18.88
#